data_AF-A0A0P0Z7U3-F1
#
_entry.id   AF-A0A0P0Z7U3-F1
#
_cell.length_a   1.000
_cell.length_b   1.000
_cell.length_c   1.000
_cell.angle_alpha   90.00
_cell.angle_beta   90.00
_cell.angle_gamma   90.00
#
_symmetry.space_group_name_H-M   'P 1'
#
loop_
_entity.id
_entity.type
_entity.pdbx_description
1 polymer ?
#
loop_
_entity_poly.entity_id
_entity_poly.type
_entity_poly.pdbx_seq_one_letter_code
_entity_poly.pdbx_strand_id
1 'polypeptide(L)'
;MRRLTPLLLAGLLTGCTAAADRPFVPEAGLAPSFYRKPVTRTCENYADQTYRNSYENYTDDSDGFGVNAIQRQRAEADGRQALARCRAGRLN
;
A
#
# COMPACT_ATOMS: atom_id res chain seq x y z
N MET A 1 10.84 -9.11 -50.19
CA MET A 1 11.03 -9.25 -48.73
C MET A 1 10.73 -7.92 -48.03
N ARG A 2 9.46 -7.53 -47.83
CA ARG A 2 9.14 -6.19 -47.26
C ARG A 2 7.70 -6.04 -46.72
N ARG A 3 7.07 -7.14 -46.28
CA ARG A 3 5.64 -7.13 -45.85
C ARG A 3 5.35 -7.86 -44.53
N LEU A 4 6.37 -8.12 -43.70
CA LEU A 4 6.18 -8.83 -42.42
C LEU A 4 6.42 -7.94 -41.19
N THR A 5 6.86 -6.70 -41.39
CA THR A 5 7.22 -5.77 -40.31
C THR A 5 6.06 -5.24 -39.45
N PRO A 6 4.81 -5.04 -39.94
CA PRO A 6 3.78 -4.43 -39.10
C PRO A 6 3.16 -5.38 -38.07
N LEU A 7 3.31 -6.70 -38.24
CA LEU A 7 2.74 -7.71 -37.33
C LEU A 7 3.54 -7.87 -36.02
N LEU A 8 4.85 -7.59 -36.04
CA LEU A 8 5.71 -7.67 -34.85
C LEU A 8 5.48 -6.50 -33.87
N LEU A 9 5.03 -5.34 -34.36
CA LEU A 9 4.86 -4.14 -33.52
C LEU A 9 3.56 -4.16 -32.70
N ALA A 10 2.52 -4.88 -33.15
CA ALA A 10 1.23 -4.93 -32.47
C ALA A 10 1.23 -5.84 -31.22
N GLY A 11 2.18 -6.77 -31.12
CA GLY A 11 2.28 -7.71 -29.98
C GLY A 11 2.87 -7.12 -28.70
N LEU A 12 3.53 -5.95 -28.77
CA LEU A 12 4.24 -5.36 -27.63
C LEU A 12 3.36 -4.54 -26.68
N LEU A 13 2.09 -4.31 -27.04
CA LEU A 13 1.16 -3.47 -26.25
C LEU A 13 0.21 -4.26 -25.34
N THR A 14 0.20 -5.59 -25.39
CA THR A 14 -0.71 -6.42 -24.58
C THR A 14 -0.12 -6.92 -23.25
N GLY A 15 1.10 -6.51 -22.90
CA GLY A 15 1.85 -7.06 -21.76
C GLY A 15 1.63 -6.41 -20.38
N CYS A 16 0.90 -5.30 -20.26
CA CYS A 16 0.93 -4.47 -19.03
C CYS A 16 -0.34 -4.44 -18.17
N THR A 17 -1.39 -5.21 -18.47
CA THR A 17 -2.61 -5.24 -17.62
C THR A 17 -2.69 -6.45 -16.69
N ALA A 18 -1.67 -7.31 -16.65
CA ALA A 18 -1.54 -8.32 -15.60
C ALA A 18 -0.96 -7.68 -14.33
N ALA A 19 -1.62 -6.66 -13.79
CA ALA A 19 -1.50 -6.35 -12.38
C ALA A 19 -2.00 -7.59 -11.65
N ALA A 20 -1.05 -8.41 -11.21
CA ALA A 20 -1.35 -9.68 -10.60
C ALA A 20 -2.22 -9.42 -9.37
N ASP A 21 -3.48 -9.87 -9.41
CA ASP A 21 -4.40 -9.99 -8.27
C ASP A 21 -3.87 -10.99 -7.21
N ARG A 22 -2.56 -11.12 -7.05
CA ARG A 22 -1.97 -11.90 -5.99
C ARG A 22 -2.23 -11.13 -4.70
N PRO A 23 -2.98 -11.70 -3.74
CA PRO A 23 -3.01 -11.14 -2.41
C PRO A 23 -1.57 -10.98 -1.96
N PHE A 24 -1.20 -9.80 -1.47
CA PHE A 24 0.04 -9.65 -0.72
C PHE A 24 -0.07 -10.59 0.49
N VAL A 25 0.60 -11.74 0.40
CA VAL A 25 0.82 -12.65 1.52
C VAL A 25 2.27 -12.41 1.90
N PRO A 26 2.57 -11.69 3.00
CA PRO A 26 3.93 -11.59 3.47
C PRO A 26 4.48 -13.01 3.67
N GLU A 27 5.73 -13.24 3.27
CA GLU A 27 6.40 -14.52 3.51
C GLU A 27 6.23 -14.92 4.98
N ALA A 28 5.84 -16.18 5.19
CA ALA A 28 5.55 -16.70 6.53
C ALA A 28 6.77 -16.48 7.43
N GLY A 29 6.63 -15.60 8.43
CA GLY A 29 7.69 -15.22 9.37
C GLY A 29 8.02 -13.73 9.42
N LEU A 30 7.56 -12.91 8.46
CA LEU A 30 7.78 -11.45 8.48
C LEU A 30 6.62 -10.64 9.07
N ALA A 31 5.46 -11.28 9.26
CA ALA A 31 4.35 -10.66 9.98
C ALA A 31 4.62 -10.76 11.49
N PRO A 32 4.69 -9.64 12.24
CA PRO A 32 4.84 -9.69 13.68
C PRO A 32 3.76 -10.56 14.33
N SER A 33 4.02 -11.14 15.50
CA SER A 33 3.03 -11.93 16.25
C SER A 33 1.74 -11.14 16.57
N PHE A 34 1.82 -9.81 16.57
CA PHE A 34 0.72 -8.89 16.75
C PHE A 34 0.01 -8.47 15.45
N TYR A 35 0.45 -8.95 14.28
CA TYR A 35 -0.21 -8.67 13.01
C TYR A 35 -1.59 -9.32 12.98
N ARG A 36 -2.63 -8.48 13.04
CA ARG A 36 -4.01 -8.90 12.83
C ARG A 36 -4.38 -8.61 11.38
N LYS A 37 -4.60 -9.67 10.60
CA LYS A 37 -5.18 -9.54 9.26
C LYS A 37 -6.48 -8.75 9.38
N PRO A 38 -6.71 -7.71 8.54
CA PRO A 38 -7.92 -6.92 8.61
C PRO A 38 -9.15 -7.82 8.44
N VAL A 39 -10.13 -7.65 9.32
CA VAL A 39 -11.36 -8.48 9.36
C VAL A 39 -12.19 -8.27 8.09
N THR A 40 -12.09 -7.10 7.46
CA THR A 40 -12.79 -6.75 6.21
C THR A 40 -11.87 -5.94 5.28
N ARG A 41 -12.08 -6.04 3.95
CA ARG A 41 -11.30 -5.27 2.94
C ARG A 41 -11.90 -3.87 2.71
N THR A 42 -12.18 -3.12 3.78
CA THR A 42 -12.76 -1.77 3.66
C THR A 42 -11.68 -0.70 3.55
N CYS A 43 -12.04 0.46 3.00
CA CYS A 43 -11.14 1.62 2.97
C CYS A 43 -10.79 2.13 4.37
N GLU A 44 -11.69 1.96 5.34
CA GLU A 44 -11.47 2.28 6.75
C GLU A 44 -10.37 1.39 7.36
N ASN A 45 -10.41 0.07 7.11
CA ASN A 45 -9.36 -0.83 7.56
C ASN A 45 -8.02 -0.59 6.86
N TYR A 46 -8.04 -0.18 5.58
CA TYR A 46 -6.83 0.22 4.87
C TYR A 46 -6.23 1.50 5.47
N ALA A 47 -7.07 2.49 5.78
CA ALA A 47 -6.65 3.74 6.42
C ALA A 47 -6.10 3.52 7.83
N ASP A 48 -6.75 2.67 8.64
CA ASP A 48 -6.29 2.31 9.99
C ASP A 48 -4.92 1.63 9.96
N GLN A 49 -4.75 0.62 9.09
CA GLN A 49 -3.45 -0.02 8.91
C GLN A 49 -2.38 0.96 8.42
N THR A 50 -2.72 1.85 7.48
CA THR A 50 -1.77 2.87 7.01
C THR A 50 -1.35 3.78 8.17
N TYR A 51 -2.30 4.25 8.97
CA TYR A 51 -2.01 5.05 10.16
C TYR A 51 -1.06 4.31 11.11
N ARG A 52 -1.37 3.07 11.47
CA ARG A 52 -0.56 2.28 12.43
C ARG A 52 0.85 2.03 11.91
N ASN A 53 0.98 1.62 10.65
CA ASN A 53 2.28 1.39 10.03
C ASN A 53 3.08 2.69 9.90
N SER A 54 2.44 3.81 9.52
CA SER A 54 3.10 5.12 9.48
C SER A 54 3.58 5.53 10.87
N TYR A 55 2.74 5.37 11.89
CA TYR A 55 3.13 5.70 13.26
C TYR A 55 4.34 4.87 13.71
N GLU A 56 4.29 3.55 13.54
CA GLU A 56 5.40 2.64 13.84
C GLU A 56 6.69 3.02 13.07
N ASN A 57 6.59 3.47 11.82
CA ASN A 57 7.75 3.91 11.03
C ASN A 57 8.30 5.27 11.46
N TYR A 58 7.47 6.14 12.05
CA TYR A 58 7.85 7.49 12.43
C TYR A 58 8.37 7.59 13.86
N THR A 59 8.03 6.63 14.71
CA THR A 59 8.40 6.65 16.14
C THR A 59 9.45 5.61 16.46
N ASP A 60 10.42 6.01 17.28
CA ASP A 60 11.34 5.11 17.96
C ASP A 60 10.96 5.02 19.45
N ASP A 61 11.25 3.90 20.12
CA ASP A 61 11.04 3.73 21.56
C ASP A 61 11.82 4.76 22.41
N SER A 62 12.88 5.33 21.84
CA SER A 62 13.71 6.38 22.43
C SER A 62 13.15 7.80 22.25
N ASP A 63 12.09 7.99 21.47
CA ASP A 63 11.52 9.31 21.19
C ASP A 63 10.84 9.91 22.43
N GLY A 64 11.07 11.20 22.64
CA GLY A 64 10.40 11.98 23.68
C GLY A 64 8.91 12.21 23.37
N PHE A 65 8.11 12.48 24.42
CA PHE A 65 6.66 12.72 24.32
C PHE A 65 6.28 13.73 23.22
N GLY A 66 7.01 14.85 23.10
CA GLY A 66 6.72 15.88 22.10
C GLY A 66 6.93 15.41 20.66
N VAL A 67 7.97 14.62 20.41
CA VAL A 67 8.24 14.03 19.10
C VAL A 67 7.13 13.05 18.74
N ASN A 68 6.79 12.15 19.66
CA ASN A 68 5.70 11.18 19.49
C ASN A 68 4.35 11.85 19.16
N ALA A 69 4.05 12.99 19.77
CA ALA A 69 2.83 13.74 19.47
C ALA A 69 2.80 14.27 18.01
N ILE A 70 3.93 14.77 17.50
CA ILE A 70 4.07 15.23 16.12
C ILE A 70 3.95 14.05 15.15
N GLN A 71 4.64 12.94 15.44
CA GLN A 71 4.62 11.74 14.60
C GLN A 71 3.23 11.09 14.55
N ARG A 72 2.48 11.14 15.66
CA ARG A 72 1.06 10.75 15.68
C ARG A 72 0.24 11.59 14.71
N GLN A 73 0.35 12.92 14.74
CA GLN A 73 -0.40 13.77 13.81
C GLN A 73 -0.05 13.50 12.36
N ARG A 74 1.24 13.24 12.07
CA ARG A 74 1.71 12.89 10.73
C ARG A 74 1.11 11.56 10.26
N ALA A 75 1.16 10.53 11.10
CA ALA A 75 0.57 9.23 10.80
C ALA A 75 -0.95 9.34 10.56
N GLU A 76 -1.66 10.15 11.33
CA GLU A 76 -3.09 10.38 11.13
C GLU A 76 -3.38 11.03 9.77
N ALA A 77 -2.53 11.95 9.32
CA ALA A 77 -2.65 12.56 7.99
C ALA A 77 -2.47 11.51 6.88
N ASP A 78 -1.51 10.60 7.02
CA ASP A 78 -1.29 9.51 6.06
C ASP A 78 -2.50 8.58 5.98
N GLY A 79 -3.07 8.22 7.14
CA GLY A 79 -4.31 7.43 7.21
C GLY A 79 -5.48 8.12 6.51
N ARG A 80 -5.68 9.43 6.74
CA ARG A 80 -6.71 10.22 6.04
C ARG A 80 -6.48 10.25 4.52
N GLN A 81 -5.24 10.40 4.09
CA GLN A 81 -4.90 10.40 2.66
C GLN A 81 -5.11 9.02 2.03
N ALA A 82 -4.79 7.94 2.74
CA ALA A 82 -5.06 6.56 2.32
C ALA A 82 -6.56 6.29 2.20
N LEU A 83 -7.37 6.76 3.15
CA LEU A 83 -8.83 6.68 3.08
C LEU A 83 -9.36 7.38 1.82
N ALA A 84 -8.91 8.62 1.58
CA ALA A 84 -9.32 9.40 0.42
C ALA A 84 -8.93 8.73 -0.90
N ARG A 85 -7.69 8.22 -1.00
CA ARG A 85 -7.20 7.47 -2.17
C ARG A 85 -8.01 6.20 -2.42
N CYS A 86 -8.27 5.41 -1.39
CA CYS A 86 -9.05 4.19 -1.49
C CYS A 86 -10.48 4.47 -1.97
N ARG A 87 -11.15 5.47 -1.36
CA ARG A 87 -12.50 5.88 -1.78
C ARG A 87 -12.56 6.42 -3.21
N ALA A 88 -11.45 7.01 -3.69
CA ALA A 88 -11.30 7.44 -5.06
C ALA A 88 -10.86 6.33 -6.04
N GLY A 89 -10.67 5.09 -5.57
CA GLY A 89 -10.18 3.98 -6.40
C GLY A 89 -8.71 4.10 -6.83
N ARG A 90 -7.89 4.86 -6.09
CA ARG A 90 -6.48 5.14 -6.40
C ARG A 90 -5.53 4.44 -5.43
N LEU A 91 -5.54 3.11 -5.43
CA LEU A 91 -4.68 2.27 -4.60
C LEU A 91 -3.38 1.94 -5.34
N ASN A 92 -2.49 2.93 -5.45
CA ASN A 92 -1.18 2.80 -6.09
C ASN A 92 -0.10 3.32 -5.16
#